data_AF-A0A8R7U5M4-F1
#
_entry.id   AF-A0A8R7U5M4-F1
#
_cell.length_a   1.000
_cell.length_b   1.000
_cell.length_c   1.000
_cell.angle_alpha   90.00
_cell.angle_beta   90.00
_cell.angle_gamma   90.00
#
_symmetry.space_group_name_H-M   'P 1'
#
loop_
_entity.id
_entity.type
_entity.pdbx_description
1 polymer ?
#
loop_
_entity_poly.entity_id
_entity_poly.type
_entity_poly.pdbx_seq_one_letter_code
_entity_poly.pdbx_strand_id
1 'polypeptide(L)' 'MADAWTDKKRRSIMNLCVHCKLGTAFLESKEASANAHTSLYIFNYVVECIEKLVLKMLCKWSRTMLPTTWEQRR' A
#
# COMPACT_ATOMS: atom_id res chain seq x y z
N MET A 1 -5.81 -1.91 6.24
CA MET A 1 -5.76 -3.06 7.17
C MET A 1 -4.37 -3.66 7.09
N ALA A 2 -3.72 -3.90 8.23
CA ALA A 2 -2.46 -4.62 8.32
C ALA A 2 -2.73 -5.92 9.08
N ASP A 3 -2.44 -7.06 8.45
CA ASP A 3 -2.60 -8.39 9.01
C ASP A 3 -1.22 -9.02 9.21
N ALA A 4 -0.95 -9.57 10.38
CA ALA A 4 0.36 -10.11 10.72
C ALA A 4 0.21 -11.53 11.27
N TRP A 5 0.89 -12.49 10.66
CA TRP A 5 0.84 -13.88 11.09
C TRP A 5 2.24 -14.51 11.11
N THR A 6 2.43 -15.43 12.06
CA THR A 6 3.70 -16.14 12.26
C THR A 6 3.50 -17.63 12.01
N ASP A 7 4.30 -18.20 11.10
CA ASP A 7 4.31 -19.63 10.80
C ASP A 7 5.02 -20.42 11.92
N LYS A 8 4.75 -21.73 12.01
CA LYS A 8 5.44 -22.67 12.92
C LYS A 8 6.97 -22.68 12.74
N LYS A 9 7.46 -22.27 11.56
CA LYS A 9 8.88 -22.05 11.25
C LYS A 9 9.43 -20.70 11.74
N ARG A 10 8.70 -19.97 12.60
CA ARG A 10 9.04 -18.63 13.12
C ARG A 10 9.27 -17.56 12.04
N ARG A 11 8.68 -17.75 10.86
CA ARG A 11 8.63 -16.69 9.84
C ARG A 11 7.41 -15.84 10.11
N SER A 12 7.60 -14.53 10.28
CA SER A 12 6.51 -13.57 10.42
C SER A 12 6.30 -12.84 9.11
N ILE A 13 5.05 -12.77 8.65
CA ILE A 13 4.65 -12.08 7.44
C ILE A 13 3.59 -11.05 7.80
N MET A 14 3.78 -9.81 7.35
CA MET A 14 2.82 -8.73 7.47
C MET A 14 2.26 -8.39 6.09
N ASN A 15 0.95 -8.57 5.94
CA ASN A 15 0.19 -8.25 4.76
C ASN A 15 -0.48 -6.90 4.92
N LEU A 16 -0.35 -6.04 3.90
CA LEU A 16 -1.08 -4.79 3.83
C LEU A 16 -2.18 -4.88 2.77
N CYS A 17 -3.40 -4.60 3.22
CA CYS A 17 -4.59 -4.55 2.38
C CYS A 17 -5.28 -3.20 2.52
N VAL A 18 -5.70 -2.60 1.41
CA VAL A 18 -6.55 -1.40 1.42
C VAL A 18 -7.98 -1.78 1.11
N HIS A 19 -8.90 -1.19 1.86
CA HIS A 19 -10.33 -1.31 1.63
C HIS A 19 -10.84 0.06 1.17
N CYS A 20 -11.60 0.07 0.09
CA CYS A 20 -12.33 1.24 -0.38
C CYS A 20 -13.77 0.83 -0.72
N LYS A 21 -14.63 1.80 -1.06
CA LYS A 21 -16.02 1.52 -1.42
C LYS A 21 -16.16 0.56 -2.62
N LEU A 22 -15.16 0.50 -3.50
CA LEU A 22 -15.16 -0.37 -4.68
C LEU A 22 -14.72 -1.80 -4.37
N GLY A 23 -14.13 -2.04 -3.20
CA GLY A 23 -13.65 -3.37 -2.82
C GLY A 23 -12.37 -3.33 -2.00
N THR A 24 -11.73 -4.48 -1.91
CA THR A 24 -10.49 -4.67 -1.18
C THR A 24 -9.37 -5.01 -2.16
N ALA A 25 -8.22 -4.36 -2.02
CA ALA A 25 -7.03 -4.67 -2.82
C ALA A 25 -5.85 -4.99 -1.92
N PHE A 26 -5.16 -6.08 -2.25
CA PHE A 26 -3.87 -6.42 -1.67
C PHE A 26 -2.79 -5.48 -2.21
N LEU A 27 -1.95 -4.96 -1.32
CA LEU A 27 -0.87 -4.03 -1.67
C LEU A 27 0.48 -4.72 -1.71
N GLU A 28 0.91 -5.22 -0.55
CA GLU A 28 2.25 -5.74 -0.35
C GLU A 28 2.24 -6.71 0.83
N SER A 29 3.12 -7.70 0.77
CA SER A 29 3.45 -8.61 1.87
C SER A 29 4.92 -8.44 2.20
N LYS A 30 5.22 -8.13 3.46
CA LYS A 30 6.60 -7.98 3.94
C LYS A 30 6.94 -9.10 4.92
N GLU A 31 8.06 -9.76 4.68
CA GLU A 31 8.65 -10.63 5.70
C GLU A 31 9.23 -9.77 6.82
N ALA A 32 8.73 -9.99 8.03
CA ALA A 32 9.09 -9.27 9.25
C ALA A 32 9.69 -10.23 10.30
N SER A 33 10.22 -11.38 9.88
CA SER A 33 10.77 -12.42 10.76
C SER A 33 11.92 -11.93 11.65
N ALA A 34 12.75 -11.02 11.13
CA ALA A 34 13.91 -10.46 11.85
C ALA A 34 13.58 -9.22 12.70
N ASN A 35 12.41 -8.62 12.54
CA ASN A 35 12.08 -7.33 13.14
C ASN A 35 11.10 -7.52 14.29
N ALA A 36 11.35 -6.84 15.41
CA ALA A 36 10.35 -6.74 16.47
C ALA A 36 9.11 -6.01 15.92
N HIS A 37 7.92 -6.58 16.12
CA HIS A 37 6.64 -5.96 15.77
C HIS A 37 6.30 -4.79 16.70
N THR A 38 7.21 -3.85 16.83
CA THR A 38 7.02 -2.61 17.58
C THR A 38 5.99 -1.77 16.85
N SER A 39 5.14 -1.05 17.61
CA SER A 39 4.16 -0.11 17.06
C SER A 39 4.77 0.87 16.06
N LEU A 40 5.99 1.36 16.32
CA LEU A 40 6.73 2.25 15.42
C LEU A 40 7.08 1.59 14.08
N TYR A 41 7.48 0.31 14.08
CA TYR A 41 7.82 -0.40 12.86
C TYR A 41 6.58 -0.58 11.97
N ILE A 42 5.45 -0.95 12.58
CA ILE A 42 4.17 -1.08 11.87
C ILE A 42 3.73 0.28 11.32
N PHE A 43 3.84 1.35 12.13
CA PHE A 43 3.47 2.70 11.72
C PHE A 43 4.29 3.16 10.51
N ASN A 44 5.63 3.08 10.58
CA ASN A 44 6.51 3.48 9.50
C ASN A 44 6.23 2.66 8.23
N TYR A 45 6.02 1.35 8.37
CA TYR A 45 5.70 0.48 7.24
C TYR A 45 4.40 0.90 6.52
N VAL A 46 3.36 1.27 7.26
CA VAL A 46 2.10 1.75 6.69
C VAL A 46 2.30 3.10 5.99
N VAL A 47 3.03 4.03 6.60
CA VAL A 47 3.31 5.36 6.02
C VAL A 47 4.07 5.23 4.70
N GLU A 48 5.14 4.43 4.66
CA GLU A 48 5.91 4.17 3.43
C GLU A 48 5.03 3.59 2.31
N CYS A 49 4.10 2.70 2.66
CA CYS A 49 3.18 2.13 1.67
C CYS A 49 2.20 3.17 1.11
N ILE A 50 1.69 4.08 1.95
CA ILE A 50 0.82 5.17 1.52
C ILE A 50 1.58 6.12 0.58
N GLU A 51 2.80 6.51 0.93
CA GLU A 51 3.62 7.39 0.11
C GLU A 51 3.89 6.78 -1.28
N LYS A 52 4.25 5.49 -1.33
CA LYS A 52 4.43 4.76 -2.60
C LYS A 52 3.16 4.75 -3.44
N LEU A 53 1.98 4.62 -2.83
CA LEU A 53 0.72 4.65 -3.55
C LEU A 53 0.42 6.02 -4.13
N VAL A 54 0.61 7.08 -3.34
CA VAL A 54 0.41 8.46 -3.79
C VAL A 54 1.35 8.78 -4.94
N LEU A 55 2.63 8.41 -4.84
CA LEU A 55 3.60 8.60 -5.93
C LEU A 55 3.22 7.82 -7.19
N LYS A 56 2.76 6.57 -7.06
CA LYS A 56 2.26 5.77 -8.18
C LYS A 56 1.05 6.43 -8.83
N MET A 57 0.13 6.97 -8.04
CA MET A 57 -1.00 7.73 -8.55
C MET A 57 -0.51 8.96 -9.30
N LEU A 58 0.29 9.82 -8.69
CA LEU A 58 0.82 11.02 -9.35
C LEU A 58 1.54 10.71 -10.67
N CYS A 59 2.39 9.68 -10.68
CA CYS A 59 3.05 9.20 -11.90
C CYS A 59 2.08 8.66 -12.96
N LYS A 60 0.96 8.07 -12.56
CA LYS A 60 -0.07 7.59 -13.48
C LYS A 60 -0.86 8.78 -14.04
N TRP A 61 -1.26 9.70 -13.16
CA TRP A 61 -1.98 10.92 -13.53
C TRP A 61 -1.18 11.78 -14.50
N SER A 62 0.12 11.96 -14.28
CA SER A 62 0.99 12.72 -15.20
C SER A 62 1.15 12.06 -16.57
N ARG A 63 1.07 10.71 -16.66
CA ARG A 63 1.11 9.99 -17.95
C ARG A 63 -0.23 9.94 -18.67
N THR A 64 -1.35 9.92 -17.93
CA THR A 64 -2.70 9.86 -18.52
C THR A 64 -3.24 11.24 -18.88
N MET A 65 -2.75 12.32 -18.27
CA MET A 65 -3.05 13.70 -18.68
C MET A 65 -1.99 14.22 -19.66
N LEU A 66 -1.91 13.62 -20.84
CA LEU A 66 -1.60 14.39 -22.05
C LEU A 66 -2.90 15.08 -22.50
N PRO A 67 -2.87 16.34 -22.94
CA PRO A 67 -4.05 17.21 -22.96
C PRO A 67 -4.98 16.86 -24.13
N THR A 68 -6.07 16.12 -23.88
CA THR A 68 -7.13 15.99 -24.90
C THR A 68 -8.57 16.02 -24.39
N THR A 69 -8.87 16.20 -23.09
CA THR A 69 -10.28 16.12 -22.65
C THR A 69 -10.67 17.10 -21.55
N TRP A 70 -10.23 18.35 -21.63
CA TRP A 70 -10.81 19.45 -20.84
C TRP A 70 -12.02 20.12 -21.52
N GLU A 71 -12.28 19.83 -22.80
CA GLU A 71 -13.37 20.42 -23.61
C GLU A 71 -14.70 19.63 -23.58
N GLN A 72 -14.79 18.47 -22.91
CA GLN A 72 -15.98 17.59 -22.98
C GLN A 72 -16.68 17.35 -21.63
N ARG A 73 -16.43 18.23 -20.65
CA ARG A 73 -17.15 18.20 -19.38
C ARG A 73 -17.66 19.58 -18.97
N ARG A 74 -18.21 20.32 -19.94
CA ARG A 74 -19.09 21.47 -19.72
C ARG A 74 -20.39 21.25 -20.49
#